data_AF-I4B1P3-F1
#
_entry.id   AF-I4B1P3-F1
#
_cell.length_a   1.000
_cell.length_b   1.000
_cell.length_c   1.000
_cell.angle_alpha   90.00
_cell.angle_beta   90.00
_cell.angle_gamma   90.00
#
_symmetry.space_group_name_H-M   'P 1'
#
loop_
_entity.id
_entity.type
_entity.pdbx_description
1 polymer ?
#
loop_
_entity_poly.entity_id
_entity_poly.type
_entity_poly.pdbx_seq_one_letter_code
_entity_poly.pdbx_strand_id
1 'polypeptide(L)'
;MTGRVSTRSYVAKCPKCRKHVSRISHTPFAYLKLPLWTVGWVLDQSATKYPQVITGAEIKRCLNISEDAALRLKKRVQVFASQHKSAVESLFYSELKKRFHKSKDLLEPDRSDINKRVTTPVGNKPIPQSDSVVLFSAKERSNKGRKRFRHHGQTASIYLTDSLGGRQVGVMVQTTTWKGGPALYESIPNQQTKTILPIIQRQIPKNTPFFTDMGMDWLKPYNRNHRTVNHNLQSKRGTGKSRRRFQQNGIHTQAAEGRQGALKTAFRAYRYIKPEHSQLYLNEYSFFGALKYYGAERITAQNQSLLGNNLDRSTKQAGWGLSGMNVGQKAETITALTQPFFYRPPTMDDRRELSPRAQAFRENREIMEAIGSSNEKLANALTEYQKFYAAPTVSHQRRRERQYAHTAQKLWQALPDNGYADLSLICRENGLSKRMCHRVVARWSHIGLTNVIDRTVISRNNKEHVYDVQRILPNLPHVLYMVTGPARRTTLKEWQSHIKSDYPRAKINNTLRGRKYERRWLQTS
;
A
#
# COMPACT_ATOMS: atom_id res chain seq x y z
N MET A 1 -31.98 10.12 -27.34
CA MET A 1 -32.91 9.36 -28.20
C MET A 1 -34.04 8.82 -27.34
N THR A 2 -35.30 9.16 -27.63
CA THR A 2 -36.46 8.90 -26.73
C THR A 2 -37.61 8.15 -27.38
N GLY A 3 -37.62 7.98 -28.72
CA GLY A 3 -38.69 7.26 -29.41
C GLY A 3 -38.66 5.77 -29.10
N ARG A 4 -39.80 5.19 -28.71
CA ARG A 4 -39.97 3.75 -28.48
C ARG A 4 -40.44 3.06 -29.77
N VAL A 5 -39.94 1.85 -30.01
CA VAL A 5 -40.47 0.96 -31.05
C VAL A 5 -41.34 -0.08 -30.36
N SER A 6 -42.65 -0.09 -30.62
CA SER A 6 -43.63 -0.95 -29.93
C SER A 6 -43.28 -2.44 -30.02
N THR A 7 -42.76 -2.88 -31.17
CA THR A 7 -42.41 -4.28 -31.44
C THR A 7 -41.02 -4.69 -30.94
N ARG A 8 -40.15 -3.74 -30.56
CA ARG A 8 -38.75 -4.03 -30.20
C ARG A 8 -38.29 -3.17 -29.02
N SER A 9 -38.46 -3.69 -27.80
CA SER A 9 -38.12 -3.00 -26.54
C SER A 9 -36.64 -2.60 -26.39
N TYR A 10 -35.74 -3.31 -27.09
CA TYR A 10 -34.30 -3.05 -27.12
C TYR A 10 -33.87 -2.02 -28.17
N VAL A 11 -34.78 -1.52 -29.00
CA VAL A 11 -34.49 -0.53 -30.04
C VAL A 11 -35.08 0.82 -29.65
N ALA A 12 -34.26 1.85 -29.68
CA ALA A 12 -34.69 3.24 -29.63
C ALA A 12 -34.71 3.84 -31.03
N LYS A 13 -35.68 4.71 -31.28
CA LYS A 13 -35.82 5.46 -32.52
C LYS A 13 -35.50 6.92 -32.29
N CYS A 14 -34.70 7.51 -33.17
CA CYS A 14 -34.52 8.96 -33.18
C CYS A 14 -35.81 9.64 -33.67
N PRO A 15 -36.42 10.58 -32.92
CA PRO A 15 -37.65 11.24 -33.35
C PRO A 15 -37.46 12.08 -34.62
N LYS A 16 -36.27 12.68 -34.82
CA LYS A 16 -35.94 13.49 -36.01
C LYS A 16 -35.64 12.64 -37.26
N CYS A 17 -34.54 11.90 -37.26
CA CYS A 17 -34.07 11.17 -38.44
C CYS A 17 -34.61 9.74 -38.57
N ARG A 18 -35.49 9.29 -37.66
CA ARG A 18 -36.08 7.93 -37.62
C ARG A 18 -35.09 6.75 -37.56
N LYS A 19 -33.78 7.00 -37.49
CA LYS A 19 -32.75 5.96 -37.31
C LYS A 19 -33.01 5.14 -36.06
N HIS A 20 -32.83 3.83 -36.18
CA HIS A 20 -32.95 2.86 -35.11
C HIS A 20 -31.58 2.59 -34.49
N VAL A 21 -31.51 2.60 -33.16
CA VAL A 21 -30.28 2.31 -32.41
C VAL A 21 -30.62 1.33 -31.29
N SER A 22 -29.74 0.37 -31.04
CA SER A 22 -29.91 -0.56 -29.93
C SER A 22 -29.63 0.12 -28.59
N ARG A 23 -30.56 0.02 -27.64
CA ARG A 23 -30.45 0.56 -26.27
C ARG A 23 -29.39 -0.15 -25.43
N ILE A 24 -29.00 -1.35 -25.83
CA ILE A 24 -28.02 -2.19 -25.15
C ILE A 24 -26.71 -2.30 -25.92
N SER A 25 -26.59 -1.62 -27.08
CA SER A 25 -25.32 -1.52 -27.78
C SER A 25 -24.27 -0.89 -26.87
N HIS A 26 -23.03 -1.39 -26.94
CA HIS A 26 -21.91 -0.94 -26.11
C HIS A 26 -22.11 -1.12 -24.59
N THR A 27 -23.06 -1.97 -24.17
CA THR A 27 -23.24 -2.37 -22.77
C THR A 27 -22.83 -3.83 -22.58
N PRO A 28 -22.59 -4.28 -21.33
CA PRO A 28 -22.39 -5.68 -21.01
C PRO A 28 -23.58 -6.57 -21.35
N PHE A 29 -24.74 -6.01 -21.74
CA PHE A 29 -25.93 -6.75 -22.14
C PHE A 29 -26.09 -6.84 -23.67
N ALA A 30 -25.11 -6.36 -24.45
CA ALA A 30 -25.11 -6.52 -25.89
C ALA A 30 -25.22 -8.00 -26.30
N TYR A 31 -26.02 -8.27 -27.34
CA TYR A 31 -26.30 -9.61 -27.88
C TYR A 31 -26.89 -10.60 -26.86
N LEU A 32 -27.52 -10.10 -25.78
CA LEU A 32 -28.26 -10.96 -24.85
C LEU A 32 -29.44 -11.62 -25.59
N LYS A 33 -29.51 -12.96 -25.51
CA LYS A 33 -30.59 -13.75 -26.11
C LYS A 33 -31.84 -13.82 -25.22
N LEU A 34 -31.70 -13.47 -23.95
CA LEU A 34 -32.82 -13.39 -23.01
C LEU A 34 -33.59 -12.08 -23.20
N PRO A 35 -34.91 -12.08 -22.93
CA PRO A 35 -35.70 -10.85 -22.91
C PRO A 35 -35.11 -9.79 -21.98
N LEU A 36 -35.12 -8.51 -22.38
CA LEU A 36 -34.52 -7.42 -21.59
C LEU A 36 -35.08 -7.29 -20.17
N TRP A 37 -36.34 -7.65 -19.95
CA TRP A 37 -36.95 -7.60 -18.62
C TRP A 37 -36.19 -8.48 -17.61
N THR A 38 -35.52 -9.54 -18.06
CA THR A 38 -34.69 -10.40 -17.19
C THR A 38 -33.50 -9.64 -16.60
N VAL A 39 -32.91 -8.70 -17.34
CA VAL A 39 -31.85 -7.81 -16.85
C VAL A 39 -32.42 -6.88 -15.78
N GLY A 40 -33.56 -6.25 -16.07
CA GLY A 40 -34.26 -5.39 -15.12
C GLY A 40 -34.59 -6.12 -13.82
N TRP A 41 -35.11 -7.35 -13.93
CA TRP A 41 -35.40 -8.20 -12.79
C TRP A 41 -34.14 -8.51 -11.97
N VAL A 42 -33.03 -8.94 -12.57
CA VAL A 42 -31.81 -9.24 -11.80
C VAL A 42 -31.25 -7.98 -11.12
N LEU A 43 -31.27 -6.83 -11.79
CA LEU A 43 -30.78 -5.58 -11.21
C LEU A 43 -31.66 -5.11 -10.04
N ASP A 44 -32.98 -5.15 -10.21
CA ASP A 44 -33.97 -4.81 -9.19
C ASP A 44 -33.83 -5.73 -7.96
N GLN A 45 -33.80 -7.05 -8.18
CA GLN A 45 -33.66 -8.02 -7.10
C GLN A 45 -32.32 -7.89 -6.37
N SER A 46 -31.24 -7.58 -7.08
CA SER A 46 -29.93 -7.35 -6.46
C SER A 46 -29.92 -6.09 -5.57
N ALA A 47 -30.60 -5.02 -6.00
CA ALA A 47 -30.73 -3.79 -5.22
C ALA A 47 -31.62 -4.00 -3.98
N THR A 48 -32.77 -4.65 -4.16
CA THR A 48 -33.76 -4.91 -3.10
C THR A 48 -33.21 -5.83 -2.02
N LYS A 49 -32.47 -6.89 -2.40
CA LYS A 49 -31.92 -7.87 -1.44
C LYS A 49 -30.69 -7.37 -0.69
N TYR A 50 -30.03 -6.30 -1.12
CA TYR A 50 -28.83 -5.81 -0.45
C TYR A 50 -29.11 -5.52 1.04
N PRO A 51 -28.36 -6.14 1.99
CA PRO A 51 -26.98 -6.62 1.85
C PRO A 51 -26.77 -8.11 1.49
N GLN A 52 -27.82 -8.85 1.13
CA GLN A 52 -27.68 -10.19 0.55
C GLN A 52 -27.30 -10.12 -0.94
N VAL A 53 -26.95 -11.27 -1.53
CA VAL A 53 -26.54 -11.37 -2.94
C VAL A 53 -27.41 -12.37 -3.69
N ILE A 54 -27.74 -12.06 -4.94
CA ILE A 54 -28.42 -13.00 -5.83
C ILE A 54 -27.39 -13.95 -6.47
N THR A 55 -27.62 -15.26 -6.40
CA THR A 55 -26.69 -16.26 -6.97
C THR A 55 -27.12 -16.71 -8.37
N GLY A 56 -26.21 -17.29 -9.15
CA GLY A 56 -26.56 -17.89 -10.44
C GLY A 56 -27.62 -18.99 -10.32
N ALA A 57 -27.53 -19.81 -9.25
CA ALA A 57 -28.53 -20.84 -8.95
C ALA A 57 -29.92 -20.26 -8.62
N GLU A 58 -29.96 -19.08 -8.00
CA GLU A 58 -31.21 -18.38 -7.72
C GLU A 58 -31.80 -17.74 -8.98
N ILE A 59 -30.98 -17.12 -9.81
CA ILE A 59 -31.40 -16.59 -11.12
C ILE A 59 -31.99 -17.72 -11.97
N LYS A 60 -31.32 -18.89 -12.02
CA LYS A 60 -31.78 -20.10 -12.70
C LYS A 60 -33.20 -20.49 -12.24
N ARG A 61 -33.41 -20.61 -10.93
CA ARG A 61 -34.69 -21.01 -10.32
C ARG A 61 -35.80 -19.99 -10.57
N CYS A 62 -35.53 -18.70 -10.37
CA CYS A 62 -36.58 -17.68 -10.45
C CYS A 62 -36.98 -17.35 -11.88
N LEU A 63 -36.04 -17.38 -12.83
CA LEU A 63 -36.32 -17.08 -14.24
C LEU A 63 -36.64 -18.33 -15.06
N ASN A 64 -36.52 -19.53 -14.48
CA ASN A 64 -36.66 -20.82 -15.16
C ASN A 64 -35.84 -20.91 -16.46
N ILE A 65 -34.56 -20.55 -16.37
CA ILE A 65 -33.61 -20.57 -17.51
C ILE A 65 -32.52 -21.60 -17.29
N SER A 66 -31.77 -21.94 -18.35
CA SER A 66 -30.61 -22.82 -18.23
C SER A 66 -29.54 -22.23 -17.30
N GLU A 67 -28.74 -23.11 -16.71
CA GLU A 67 -27.67 -22.72 -15.79
C GLU A 67 -26.63 -21.81 -16.46
N ASP A 68 -26.24 -22.15 -17.69
CA ASP A 68 -25.34 -21.33 -18.49
C ASP A 68 -25.90 -19.93 -18.78
N ALA A 69 -27.20 -19.84 -19.07
CA ALA A 69 -27.87 -18.56 -19.30
C ALA A 69 -27.86 -17.72 -18.01
N ALA A 70 -28.17 -18.32 -16.86
CA ALA A 70 -28.15 -17.66 -15.56
C ALA A 70 -26.74 -17.19 -15.17
N LEU A 71 -25.72 -18.03 -15.35
CA LEU A 71 -24.32 -17.69 -15.05
C LEU A 71 -23.80 -16.60 -15.98
N ARG A 72 -24.13 -16.63 -17.28
CA ARG A 72 -23.78 -15.56 -18.23
C ARG A 72 -24.47 -14.25 -17.85
N LEU A 73 -25.75 -14.28 -17.48
CA LEU A 73 -26.47 -13.09 -17.03
C LEU A 73 -25.84 -12.50 -15.77
N LYS A 74 -25.50 -13.35 -14.79
CA LYS A 74 -24.79 -12.93 -13.57
C LYS A 74 -23.45 -12.26 -13.87
N LYS A 75 -22.62 -12.88 -14.74
CA LYS A 75 -21.33 -12.31 -15.15
C LYS A 75 -21.51 -10.94 -15.82
N ARG A 76 -22.53 -10.77 -16.67
CA ARG A 76 -22.83 -9.48 -17.30
C ARG A 76 -23.21 -8.40 -16.27
N VAL A 77 -23.98 -8.75 -15.23
CA VAL A 77 -24.29 -7.85 -14.11
C VAL A 77 -23.03 -7.47 -13.33
N GLN A 78 -22.11 -8.41 -13.12
CA GLN A 78 -20.83 -8.13 -12.46
C GLN A 78 -19.94 -7.19 -13.28
N VAL A 79 -19.87 -7.39 -14.60
CA VAL A 79 -19.18 -6.45 -15.52
C VAL A 79 -19.85 -5.07 -15.45
N PHE A 80 -21.18 -5.01 -15.53
CA PHE A 80 -21.93 -3.77 -15.43
C PHE A 80 -21.62 -3.00 -14.15
N ALA A 81 -21.64 -3.68 -12.99
CA ALA A 81 -21.25 -3.06 -11.72
C ALA A 81 -19.79 -2.59 -11.71
N SER A 82 -18.88 -3.38 -12.30
CA SER A 82 -17.45 -3.07 -12.38
C SER A 82 -17.16 -1.84 -13.24
N GLN A 83 -17.90 -1.65 -14.34
CA GLN A 83 -17.79 -0.45 -15.19
C GLN A 83 -18.19 0.83 -14.45
N HIS A 84 -19.04 0.75 -13.42
CA HIS A 84 -19.47 1.89 -12.62
C HIS A 84 -18.61 2.16 -11.39
N LYS A 85 -17.57 1.35 -11.14
CA LYS A 85 -16.72 1.45 -9.96
C LYS A 85 -16.07 2.84 -9.82
N SER A 86 -15.50 3.37 -10.91
CA SER A 86 -14.82 4.67 -10.91
C SER A 86 -15.78 5.82 -10.54
N ALA A 87 -17.01 5.77 -11.04
CA ALA A 87 -18.05 6.75 -10.67
C ALA A 87 -18.38 6.68 -9.17
N VAL A 88 -18.54 5.46 -8.63
CA VAL A 88 -18.81 5.26 -7.20
C VAL A 88 -17.63 5.72 -6.34
N GLU A 89 -16.39 5.42 -6.72
CA GLU A 89 -15.20 5.89 -6.01
C GLU A 89 -15.06 7.42 -6.05
N SER A 90 -15.35 8.04 -7.20
CA SER A 90 -15.35 9.50 -7.34
C SER A 90 -16.41 10.15 -6.44
N LEU A 91 -17.63 9.60 -6.40
CA LEU A 91 -18.68 10.07 -5.48
C LEU A 91 -18.23 9.95 -4.02
N PHE A 92 -17.69 8.79 -3.64
CA PHE A 92 -17.15 8.53 -2.31
C PHE A 92 -16.09 9.56 -1.91
N TYR A 93 -15.12 9.80 -2.80
CA TYR A 93 -14.05 10.78 -2.58
C TYR A 93 -14.60 12.20 -2.46
N SER A 94 -15.46 12.61 -3.39
CA SER A 94 -16.04 13.95 -3.45
C SER A 94 -16.87 14.26 -2.21
N GLU A 95 -17.61 13.28 -1.70
CA GLU A 95 -18.42 13.43 -0.50
C GLU A 95 -17.55 13.59 0.74
N LEU A 96 -16.49 12.78 0.90
CA LEU A 96 -15.55 12.96 2.00
C LEU A 96 -14.85 14.32 1.94
N LYS A 97 -14.44 14.75 0.74
CA LYS A 97 -13.82 16.06 0.53
C LYS A 97 -14.77 17.18 0.95
N LYS A 98 -16.05 17.12 0.54
CA LYS A 98 -17.08 18.08 0.95
C LYS A 98 -17.40 17.97 2.46
N ARG A 99 -17.42 16.78 3.04
CA ARG A 99 -17.75 16.61 4.46
C ARG A 99 -16.70 17.23 5.37
N PHE A 100 -15.43 17.15 5.00
CA PHE A 100 -14.31 17.56 5.84
C PHE A 100 -13.54 18.80 5.35
N HIS A 101 -14.03 19.51 4.32
CA HIS A 101 -13.34 20.69 3.76
C HIS A 101 -13.01 21.81 4.77
N LYS A 102 -13.84 21.96 5.82
CA LYS A 102 -13.72 22.98 6.88
C LYS A 102 -13.33 22.39 8.24
N SER A 103 -13.04 21.09 8.29
CA SER A 103 -12.69 20.43 9.55
C SER A 103 -11.26 20.79 9.95
N LYS A 104 -11.07 21.14 11.23
CA LYS A 104 -9.74 21.35 11.79
C LYS A 104 -8.97 20.03 11.80
N ASP A 105 -7.65 20.14 11.72
CA ASP A 105 -6.78 18.99 11.85
C ASP A 105 -6.97 18.32 13.21
N LEU A 106 -6.84 17.00 13.22
CA LEU A 106 -6.84 16.23 14.44
C LEU A 106 -5.57 16.56 15.22
N LEU A 107 -5.75 17.03 16.45
CA LEU A 107 -4.65 17.24 17.37
C LEU A 107 -3.97 15.90 17.68
N GLU A 108 -2.64 15.90 17.77
CA GLU A 108 -1.91 14.76 18.30
C GLU A 108 -2.40 14.43 19.72
N PRO A 109 -2.38 13.16 20.14
CA PRO A 109 -2.77 12.78 21.50
C PRO A 109 -1.90 13.55 22.49
N ASP A 110 -2.54 14.41 23.29
CA ASP A 110 -1.83 15.21 24.29
C ASP A 110 -1.26 14.30 25.39
N ARG A 111 -0.05 14.60 25.86
CA ARG A 111 0.57 13.91 26.99
C ARG A 111 -0.11 14.29 28.31
N SER A 112 -0.62 15.51 28.44
CA SER A 112 -1.34 15.99 29.64
C SER A 112 -2.79 15.51 29.71
N ASP A 113 -3.52 15.48 28.59
CA ASP A 113 -4.91 15.04 28.57
C ASP A 113 -5.18 13.92 27.56
N ILE A 114 -5.00 12.69 28.04
CA ILE A 114 -5.34 11.47 27.28
C ILE A 114 -6.85 11.28 27.09
N ASN A 115 -7.73 12.06 27.73
CA ASN A 115 -9.19 11.92 27.60
C ASN A 115 -9.79 12.79 26.51
N LYS A 116 -9.00 13.68 25.88
CA LYS A 116 -9.46 14.52 24.77
C LYS A 116 -9.97 13.66 23.62
N ARG A 117 -11.26 13.81 23.29
CA ARG A 117 -11.95 12.99 22.28
C ARG A 117 -11.72 13.54 20.88
N VAL A 118 -11.53 12.64 19.91
CA VAL A 118 -11.43 13.01 18.49
C VAL A 118 -12.75 13.60 17.95
N THR A 119 -13.87 13.29 18.59
CA THR A 119 -15.18 13.88 18.25
C THR A 119 -15.21 15.40 18.43
N THR A 120 -14.34 15.97 19.27
CA THR A 120 -14.33 17.43 19.51
C THR A 120 -13.94 18.24 18.26
N PRO A 121 -12.81 17.99 17.58
CA PRO A 121 -12.43 18.73 16.36
C PRO A 121 -13.27 18.43 15.11
N VAL A 122 -13.94 17.27 15.04
CA VAL A 122 -14.68 16.83 13.83
C VAL A 122 -16.21 16.80 14.00
N GLY A 123 -16.69 17.01 15.22
CA GLY A 123 -18.11 16.92 15.59
C GLY A 123 -18.68 15.52 15.42
N ASN A 124 -19.99 15.44 15.19
CA ASN A 124 -20.73 14.19 14.95
C ASN A 124 -20.63 13.68 13.49
N LYS A 125 -19.65 14.14 12.72
CA LYS A 125 -19.49 13.73 11.31
C LYS A 125 -19.04 12.26 11.21
N PRO A 126 -19.63 11.44 10.33
CA PRO A 126 -19.16 10.07 10.11
C PRO A 126 -17.76 10.05 9.50
N ILE A 127 -16.80 9.53 10.27
CA ILE A 127 -15.39 9.43 9.89
C ILE A 127 -15.18 8.18 9.04
N PRO A 128 -14.46 8.26 7.91
CA PRO A 128 -14.09 7.10 7.12
C PRO A 128 -13.14 6.18 7.90
N GLN A 129 -13.39 4.89 7.78
CA GLN A 129 -12.68 3.81 8.45
C GLN A 129 -12.25 2.78 7.42
N SER A 130 -11.10 2.17 7.63
CA SER A 130 -10.61 1.12 6.74
C SER A 130 -9.94 -0.01 7.50
N ASP A 131 -10.21 -1.22 7.03
CA ASP A 131 -9.68 -2.46 7.61
C ASP A 131 -9.71 -3.60 6.58
N SER A 132 -8.88 -4.62 6.80
CA SER A 132 -8.81 -5.79 5.92
C SER A 132 -9.47 -7.02 6.54
N VAL A 133 -10.10 -7.82 5.69
CA VAL A 133 -10.73 -9.07 6.10
C VAL A 133 -10.43 -10.21 5.13
N VAL A 134 -10.38 -11.44 5.65
CA VAL A 134 -10.27 -12.65 4.84
C VAL A 134 -11.66 -13.28 4.68
N LEU A 135 -12.09 -13.48 3.43
CA LEU A 135 -13.35 -14.14 3.07
C LEU A 135 -13.18 -15.66 2.97
N PHE A 136 -12.19 -16.09 2.19
CA PHE A 136 -11.82 -17.50 2.02
C PHE A 136 -10.39 -17.67 2.50
N SER A 137 -10.14 -18.67 3.35
CA SER A 137 -8.80 -18.98 3.86
C SER A 137 -8.35 -20.37 3.42
N ALA A 138 -7.04 -20.52 3.22
CA ALA A 138 -6.34 -21.78 3.04
C ALA A 138 -6.39 -22.57 4.35
N LYS A 139 -7.42 -23.41 4.52
CA LYS A 139 -7.55 -24.29 5.68
C LYS A 139 -6.53 -25.43 5.61
N GLU A 140 -6.40 -26.18 6.70
CA GLU A 140 -5.50 -27.33 6.81
C GLU A 140 -5.75 -28.39 5.73
N ARG A 141 -7.02 -28.67 5.40
CA ARG A 141 -7.38 -29.52 4.25
C ARG A 141 -6.86 -28.98 2.92
N SER A 142 -6.99 -27.67 2.69
CA SER A 142 -6.44 -27.02 1.50
C SER A 142 -4.91 -27.13 1.45
N ASN A 143 -4.25 -27.21 2.61
CA ASN A 143 -2.82 -27.45 2.75
C ASN A 143 -2.43 -28.93 2.82
N LYS A 144 -3.34 -29.88 2.55
CA LYS A 144 -3.09 -31.33 2.65
C LYS A 144 -2.47 -31.75 4.00
N GLY A 145 -2.97 -31.18 5.10
CA GLY A 145 -2.46 -31.45 6.45
C GLY A 145 -1.12 -30.79 6.79
N ARG A 146 -0.54 -30.02 5.86
CA ARG A 146 0.74 -29.34 6.08
C ARG A 146 0.54 -28.05 6.86
N LYS A 147 1.44 -27.81 7.81
CA LYS A 147 1.53 -26.51 8.50
C LYS A 147 1.84 -25.42 7.48
N ARG A 148 1.27 -24.22 7.71
CA ARG A 148 1.59 -23.03 6.91
C ARG A 148 3.08 -22.70 7.10
N PHE A 149 3.85 -22.65 6.00
CA PHE A 149 5.28 -22.36 6.05
C PHE A 149 5.52 -20.85 6.18
N ARG A 150 6.12 -20.43 7.31
CA ARG A 150 6.32 -19.03 7.74
C ARG A 150 5.00 -18.21 7.75
N HIS A 151 4.95 -17.16 8.55
CA HIS A 151 3.86 -16.17 8.60
C HIS A 151 2.62 -16.57 9.42
N HIS A 152 2.57 -16.08 10.66
CA HIS A 152 1.32 -15.86 11.38
C HIS A 152 0.58 -14.66 10.77
N GLY A 153 -0.75 -14.61 10.88
CA GLY A 153 -1.56 -13.46 10.48
C GLY A 153 -2.46 -13.69 9.26
N GLN A 154 -3.28 -12.67 8.94
CA GLN A 154 -4.30 -12.77 7.90
C GLN A 154 -3.71 -13.02 6.49
N THR A 155 -2.58 -12.37 6.16
CA THR A 155 -1.94 -12.52 4.84
C THR A 155 -1.49 -13.95 4.59
N ALA A 156 -0.93 -14.63 5.59
CA ALA A 156 -0.55 -16.04 5.44
C ALA A 156 -1.76 -16.96 5.21
N SER A 157 -2.92 -16.58 5.71
CA SER A 157 -4.12 -17.41 5.67
C SER A 157 -4.75 -17.52 4.29
N ILE A 158 -4.34 -16.71 3.31
CA ILE A 158 -4.88 -16.77 1.94
C ILE A 158 -3.98 -17.51 0.96
N TYR A 159 -2.78 -17.92 1.38
CA TYR A 159 -1.84 -18.68 0.55
C TYR A 159 -1.73 -20.13 0.99
N LEU A 160 -1.46 -21.01 0.03
CA LEU A 160 -0.99 -22.35 0.34
C LEU A 160 0.44 -22.30 0.91
N THR A 161 0.86 -23.39 1.53
CA THR A 161 2.26 -23.58 1.90
C THR A 161 3.17 -23.62 0.67
N ASP A 162 4.44 -23.21 0.81
CA ASP A 162 5.40 -23.10 -0.30
C ASP A 162 5.63 -24.46 -0.98
N SER A 163 5.57 -25.58 -0.25
CA SER A 163 5.67 -26.94 -0.81
C SER A 163 4.46 -27.39 -1.62
N LEU A 164 3.37 -26.61 -1.62
CA LEU A 164 2.20 -26.76 -2.49
C LEU A 164 2.15 -25.66 -3.56
N GLY A 165 3.31 -25.07 -3.87
CA GLY A 165 3.46 -24.00 -4.84
C GLY A 165 2.97 -22.64 -4.35
N GLY A 166 2.63 -22.49 -3.05
CA GLY A 166 2.33 -21.24 -2.36
C GLY A 166 1.39 -20.25 -3.08
N ARG A 167 0.53 -20.73 -3.97
CA ARG A 167 -0.42 -19.90 -4.71
C ARG A 167 -1.46 -19.27 -3.77
N GLN A 168 -1.98 -18.11 -4.15
CA GLN A 168 -3.13 -17.53 -3.47
C GLN A 168 -4.36 -18.40 -3.76
N VAL A 169 -5.00 -18.91 -2.71
CA VAL A 169 -6.28 -19.65 -2.80
C VAL A 169 -7.41 -18.95 -2.06
N GLY A 170 -7.05 -18.10 -1.10
CA GLY A 170 -7.97 -17.29 -0.32
C GLY A 170 -8.14 -15.89 -0.89
N VAL A 171 -9.19 -15.21 -0.42
CA VAL A 171 -9.50 -13.83 -0.81
C VAL A 171 -9.38 -12.94 0.41
N MET A 172 -8.47 -11.98 0.35
CA MET A 172 -8.37 -10.89 1.31
C MET A 172 -8.93 -9.62 0.68
N VAL A 173 -9.69 -8.88 1.47
CA VAL A 173 -10.45 -7.72 1.03
C VAL A 173 -10.09 -6.53 1.89
N GLN A 174 -9.66 -5.44 1.27
CA GLN A 174 -9.59 -4.13 1.90
C GLN A 174 -10.98 -3.49 1.86
N THR A 175 -11.51 -3.11 3.01
CA THR A 175 -12.81 -2.45 3.13
C THR A 175 -12.61 -1.01 3.54
N THR A 176 -13.24 -0.08 2.84
CA THR A 176 -13.24 1.36 3.17
C THR A 176 -14.68 1.87 3.20
N THR A 177 -15.09 2.50 4.30
CA THR A 177 -16.49 2.90 4.53
C THR A 177 -16.58 3.96 5.63
N TRP A 178 -17.76 4.53 5.88
CA TRP A 178 -18.06 5.29 7.11
C TRP A 178 -19.39 4.84 7.71
N LYS A 179 -19.70 5.28 8.93
CA LYS A 179 -20.97 4.96 9.60
C LYS A 179 -22.16 5.42 8.75
N GLY A 180 -23.02 4.49 8.35
CA GLY A 180 -24.18 4.77 7.48
C GLY A 180 -23.86 5.02 6.01
N GLY A 181 -22.58 4.99 5.61
CA GLY A 181 -22.13 5.23 4.24
C GLY A 181 -22.12 4.00 3.34
N PRO A 182 -21.80 4.19 2.05
CA PRO A 182 -21.49 3.10 1.14
C PRO A 182 -20.14 2.49 1.50
N ALA A 183 -19.89 1.25 1.04
CA ALA A 183 -18.65 0.53 1.31
C ALA A 183 -17.94 0.15 0.00
N LEU A 184 -16.66 0.47 -0.06
CA LEU A 184 -15.76 0.10 -1.14
C LEU A 184 -14.94 -1.13 -0.73
N TYR A 185 -14.87 -2.12 -1.62
CA TYR A 185 -14.17 -3.37 -1.38
C TYR A 185 -13.14 -3.64 -2.49
N GLU A 186 -11.89 -3.87 -2.10
CA GLU A 186 -10.79 -4.18 -3.02
C GLU A 186 -10.17 -5.53 -2.66
N SER A 187 -9.96 -6.40 -3.64
CA SER A 187 -9.17 -7.61 -3.48
C SER A 187 -7.69 -7.24 -3.36
N ILE A 188 -7.02 -7.72 -2.32
CA ILE A 188 -5.62 -7.41 -2.05
C ILE A 188 -4.80 -8.68 -1.78
N PRO A 189 -3.51 -8.69 -2.16
CA PRO A 189 -2.61 -9.81 -1.87
C PRO A 189 -2.05 -9.83 -0.45
N ASN A 190 -1.98 -8.68 0.21
CA ASN A 190 -1.35 -8.49 1.51
C ASN A 190 -1.71 -7.11 2.10
N GLN A 191 -1.33 -6.89 3.36
CA GLN A 191 -1.57 -5.63 4.08
C GLN A 191 -0.37 -4.66 4.05
N GLN A 192 0.52 -4.78 3.06
CA GLN A 192 1.70 -3.93 2.96
C GLN A 192 1.35 -2.54 2.43
N THR A 193 2.18 -1.55 2.79
CA THR A 193 2.07 -0.15 2.35
C THR A 193 1.90 -0.02 0.84
N LYS A 194 2.75 -0.67 0.04
CA LYS A 194 2.70 -0.58 -1.43
C LYS A 194 1.39 -1.07 -2.05
N THR A 195 0.70 -1.98 -1.36
CA THR A 195 -0.59 -2.53 -1.81
C THR A 195 -1.74 -1.62 -1.41
N ILE A 196 -1.75 -1.18 -0.15
CA ILE A 196 -2.89 -0.47 0.44
C ILE A 196 -2.85 1.05 0.16
N LEU A 197 -1.67 1.67 0.14
CA LEU A 197 -1.54 3.12 -0.01
C LEU A 197 -2.20 3.65 -1.29
N PRO A 198 -2.01 3.05 -2.49
CA PRO A 198 -2.66 3.53 -3.71
C PRO A 198 -4.18 3.46 -3.63
N ILE A 199 -4.73 2.41 -3.00
CA ILE A 199 -6.17 2.24 -2.79
C ILE A 199 -6.71 3.36 -1.89
N ILE A 200 -6.05 3.61 -0.76
CA ILE A 200 -6.46 4.66 0.17
C ILE A 200 -6.39 6.03 -0.49
N GLN A 201 -5.32 6.36 -1.23
CA GLN A 201 -5.17 7.64 -1.90
C GLN A 201 -6.23 7.88 -2.99
N ARG A 202 -6.69 6.81 -3.65
CA ARG A 202 -7.80 6.87 -4.61
C ARG A 202 -9.14 7.16 -3.94
N GLN A 203 -9.36 6.66 -2.72
CA GLN A 203 -10.67 6.67 -2.06
C GLN A 203 -10.82 7.77 -0.99
N ILE A 204 -9.72 8.17 -0.35
CA ILE A 204 -9.69 9.10 0.78
C ILE A 204 -8.92 10.38 0.41
N PRO A 205 -9.56 11.56 0.50
CA PRO A 205 -8.86 12.83 0.28
C PRO A 205 -7.77 13.07 1.32
N LYS A 206 -6.67 13.72 0.92
CA LYS A 206 -5.58 14.13 1.83
C LYS A 206 -6.13 14.95 3.00
N ASN A 207 -5.54 14.78 4.17
CA ASN A 207 -5.93 15.44 5.42
C ASN A 207 -7.38 15.19 5.86
N THR A 208 -8.07 14.19 5.31
CA THR A 208 -9.37 13.79 5.86
C THR A 208 -9.15 12.97 7.14
N PRO A 209 -9.89 13.22 8.24
CA PRO A 209 -9.91 12.33 9.40
C PRO A 209 -10.16 10.89 8.97
N PHE A 210 -9.29 9.96 9.33
CA PHE A 210 -9.34 8.60 8.80
C PHE A 210 -8.85 7.59 9.85
N PHE A 211 -9.64 6.55 10.12
CA PHE A 211 -9.34 5.58 11.17
C PHE A 211 -9.07 4.17 10.64
N THR A 212 -8.07 3.51 11.19
CA THR A 212 -7.74 2.12 10.84
C THR A 212 -7.31 1.31 12.07
N ASP A 213 -7.09 0.02 11.89
CA ASP A 213 -6.32 -0.78 12.86
C ASP A 213 -4.86 -0.31 12.90
N MET A 214 -4.17 -0.60 14.00
CA MET A 214 -2.75 -0.34 14.24
C MET A 214 -1.84 -1.02 13.21
N GLY A 215 -2.33 -2.05 12.50
CA GLY A 215 -1.63 -2.64 11.34
C GLY A 215 -1.31 -1.63 10.21
N MET A 216 -1.98 -0.47 10.18
CA MET A 216 -1.77 0.57 9.16
C MET A 216 -1.15 1.86 9.72
N ASP A 217 -0.47 1.79 10.86
CA ASP A 217 0.17 2.98 11.49
C ASP A 217 1.17 3.70 10.58
N TRP A 218 1.73 2.97 9.60
CA TRP A 218 2.60 3.50 8.55
C TRP A 218 1.93 4.57 7.66
N LEU A 219 0.61 4.76 7.74
CA LEU A 219 -0.11 5.75 6.94
C LEU A 219 0.00 7.19 7.48
N LYS A 220 0.37 7.37 8.75
CA LYS A 220 0.50 8.70 9.40
C LYS A 220 1.30 9.73 8.59
N PRO A 221 2.46 9.41 7.98
CA PRO A 221 3.21 10.36 7.16
C PRO A 221 2.45 10.83 5.90
N TYR A 222 1.51 10.04 5.40
CA TYR A 222 0.74 10.32 4.18
C TYR A 222 -0.58 11.05 4.47
N ASN A 223 -1.10 10.93 5.69
CA ASN A 223 -2.30 11.63 6.16
C ASN A 223 -2.15 12.02 7.64
N ARG A 224 -1.92 13.30 7.91
CA ARG A 224 -1.77 13.87 9.26
C ARG A 224 -2.97 13.57 10.19
N ASN A 225 -4.16 13.43 9.62
CA ASN A 225 -5.41 13.20 10.33
C ASN A 225 -5.75 11.70 10.43
N HIS A 226 -4.79 10.83 10.13
CA HIS A 226 -4.91 9.40 10.35
C HIS A 226 -4.76 9.04 11.83
N ARG A 227 -5.63 8.17 12.33
CA ARG A 227 -5.55 7.61 13.68
C ARG A 227 -5.73 6.11 13.65
N THR A 228 -5.09 5.42 14.58
CA THR A 228 -5.13 3.96 14.69
C THR A 228 -5.74 3.52 16.02
N VAL A 229 -6.44 2.39 15.99
CA VAL A 229 -6.88 1.67 17.19
C VAL A 229 -6.08 0.38 17.33
N ASN A 230 -5.66 0.02 18.55
CA ASN A 230 -4.87 -1.19 18.79
C ASN A 230 -5.75 -2.31 19.38
N HIS A 231 -6.18 -3.25 18.55
CA HIS A 231 -6.98 -4.41 18.97
C HIS A 231 -6.22 -5.41 19.88
N ASN A 232 -4.91 -5.29 19.97
CA ASN A 232 -4.04 -6.10 20.83
C ASN A 232 -3.52 -5.33 22.05
N LEU A 233 -4.14 -4.19 22.38
CA LEU A 233 -3.76 -3.40 23.55
C LEU A 233 -3.91 -4.23 24.83
N GLN A 234 -2.80 -4.41 25.55
CA GLN A 234 -2.77 -5.12 26.83
C GLN A 234 -3.35 -4.25 27.95
N SER A 235 -3.94 -4.89 28.95
CA SER A 235 -4.41 -4.22 30.16
C SER A 235 -3.22 -3.65 30.95
N LYS A 236 -3.35 -2.43 31.49
CA LYS A 236 -2.34 -1.85 32.39
C LYS A 236 -2.19 -2.64 33.69
N ARG A 237 -3.23 -3.40 34.08
CA ARG A 237 -3.24 -4.24 35.29
C ARG A 237 -2.63 -5.63 35.08
N GLY A 238 -1.94 -5.86 33.95
CA GLY A 238 -1.25 -7.11 33.64
C GLY A 238 -2.14 -8.29 33.25
N THR A 239 -3.44 -8.25 33.56
CA THR A 239 -4.38 -9.32 33.23
C THR A 239 -5.12 -9.05 31.91
N GLY A 240 -4.77 -9.83 30.88
CA GLY A 240 -5.48 -9.88 29.60
C GLY A 240 -5.47 -8.59 28.78
N LYS A 241 -6.39 -8.52 27.82
CA LYS A 241 -6.48 -7.40 26.86
C LYS A 241 -7.35 -6.25 27.41
N SER A 242 -6.93 -5.01 27.19
CA SER A 242 -7.64 -3.80 27.61
C SER A 242 -9.03 -3.68 26.98
N ARG A 243 -10.00 -3.11 27.72
CA ARG A 243 -11.32 -2.72 27.15
C ARG A 243 -11.18 -1.65 26.06
N ARG A 244 -10.15 -0.80 26.15
CA ARG A 244 -9.86 0.27 25.18
C ARG A 244 -9.34 -0.23 23.83
N ARG A 245 -9.14 -1.56 23.68
CA ARG A 245 -8.65 -2.14 22.42
C ARG A 245 -9.62 -1.98 21.25
N PHE A 246 -10.92 -1.86 21.53
CA PHE A 246 -11.95 -1.70 20.51
C PHE A 246 -12.26 -0.24 20.18
N GLN A 247 -12.00 0.65 21.13
CA GLN A 247 -12.20 2.09 20.99
C GLN A 247 -11.34 2.85 21.99
N GLN A 248 -10.67 3.90 21.52
CA GLN A 248 -9.94 4.83 22.37
C GLN A 248 -10.20 6.26 21.90
N ASN A 249 -10.68 7.13 22.79
CA ASN A 249 -10.88 8.56 22.51
C ASN A 249 -11.74 8.87 21.26
N GLY A 250 -12.70 8.00 20.96
CA GLY A 250 -13.54 8.11 19.76
C GLY A 250 -12.92 7.52 18.48
N ILE A 251 -11.71 6.99 18.55
CA ILE A 251 -11.05 6.25 17.45
C ILE A 251 -11.47 4.79 17.53
N HIS A 252 -12.03 4.26 16.45
CA HIS A 252 -12.46 2.86 16.31
C HIS A 252 -12.60 2.48 14.82
N THR A 253 -12.74 1.18 14.53
CA THR A 253 -12.92 0.61 13.17
C THR A 253 -14.27 -0.09 12.96
N GLN A 254 -15.21 0.07 13.89
CA GLN A 254 -16.50 -0.62 13.90
C GLN A 254 -17.33 -0.52 12.61
N ALA A 255 -17.27 0.60 11.87
CA ALA A 255 -18.00 0.75 10.61
C ALA A 255 -17.45 -0.18 9.53
N ALA A 256 -16.12 -0.32 9.46
CA ALA A 256 -15.46 -1.27 8.56
C ALA A 256 -15.76 -2.72 8.99
N GLU A 257 -15.59 -3.05 10.27
CA GLU A 257 -15.86 -4.39 10.81
C GLU A 257 -17.31 -4.84 10.59
N GLY A 258 -18.29 -3.96 10.83
CA GLY A 258 -19.70 -4.25 10.58
C GLY A 258 -19.99 -4.53 9.10
N ARG A 259 -19.41 -3.74 8.19
CA ARG A 259 -19.51 -3.96 6.73
C ARG A 259 -18.82 -5.24 6.28
N GLN A 260 -17.70 -5.61 6.90
CA GLN A 260 -17.04 -6.89 6.65
C GLN A 260 -17.87 -8.08 7.16
N GLY A 261 -18.58 -7.93 8.28
CA GLY A 261 -19.53 -8.93 8.79
C GLY A 261 -20.65 -9.20 7.79
N ALA A 262 -21.29 -8.15 7.27
CA ALA A 262 -22.30 -8.25 6.22
C ALA A 262 -21.73 -8.91 4.93
N LEU A 263 -20.54 -8.48 4.50
CA LEU A 263 -19.84 -9.04 3.35
C LEU A 263 -19.59 -10.56 3.51
N LYS A 264 -19.09 -10.99 4.67
CA LYS A 264 -18.86 -12.42 4.96
C LYS A 264 -20.15 -13.22 4.86
N THR A 265 -21.22 -12.73 5.46
CA THR A 265 -22.53 -13.40 5.44
C THR A 265 -23.05 -13.53 4.01
N ALA A 266 -22.98 -12.46 3.22
CA ALA A 266 -23.38 -12.47 1.82
C ALA A 266 -22.53 -13.44 0.98
N PHE A 267 -21.21 -13.42 1.14
CA PHE A 267 -20.29 -14.23 0.33
C PHE A 267 -20.33 -15.72 0.66
N ARG A 268 -20.91 -16.13 1.79
CA ARG A 268 -21.22 -17.55 2.06
C ARG A 268 -22.18 -18.15 1.03
N ALA A 269 -23.08 -17.35 0.46
CA ALA A 269 -24.00 -17.80 -0.58
C ALA A 269 -23.27 -18.29 -1.85
N TYR A 270 -22.09 -17.75 -2.14
CA TYR A 270 -21.26 -18.16 -3.28
C TYR A 270 -20.40 -19.40 -3.01
N ARG A 271 -20.33 -19.90 -1.77
CA ARG A 271 -19.48 -21.01 -1.28
C ARG A 271 -17.97 -20.78 -1.42
N TYR A 272 -17.44 -20.66 -2.63
CA TYR A 272 -16.03 -20.38 -2.92
C TYR A 272 -15.90 -19.56 -4.20
N ILE A 273 -15.04 -18.54 -4.16
CA ILE A 273 -14.69 -17.74 -5.33
C ILE A 273 -13.19 -17.83 -5.52
N LYS A 274 -12.75 -18.18 -6.74
CA LYS A 274 -11.33 -18.14 -7.09
C LYS A 274 -10.81 -16.70 -6.96
N PRO A 275 -9.61 -16.48 -6.38
CA PRO A 275 -9.09 -15.13 -6.18
C PRO A 275 -9.10 -14.27 -7.44
N GLU A 276 -8.83 -14.85 -8.62
CA GLU A 276 -8.83 -14.13 -9.91
C GLU A 276 -10.15 -13.38 -10.19
N HIS A 277 -11.28 -13.95 -9.77
CA HIS A 277 -12.59 -13.37 -10.00
C HIS A 277 -13.10 -12.52 -8.83
N SER A 278 -12.38 -12.48 -7.70
CA SER A 278 -12.86 -11.85 -6.46
C SER A 278 -13.32 -10.41 -6.68
N GLN A 279 -12.56 -9.63 -7.46
CA GLN A 279 -12.85 -8.21 -7.67
C GLN A 279 -14.18 -7.98 -8.40
N LEU A 280 -14.59 -8.85 -9.32
CA LEU A 280 -15.91 -8.76 -9.98
C LEU A 280 -17.06 -8.87 -8.97
N TYR A 281 -16.97 -9.83 -8.05
CA TYR A 281 -17.97 -10.02 -6.99
C TYR A 281 -17.96 -8.89 -5.97
N LEU A 282 -16.77 -8.37 -5.63
CA LEU A 282 -16.63 -7.23 -4.73
C LEU A 282 -17.17 -5.94 -5.34
N ASN A 283 -16.90 -5.70 -6.63
CA ASN A 283 -17.44 -4.56 -7.37
C ASN A 283 -18.96 -4.61 -7.43
N GLU A 284 -19.53 -5.78 -7.71
CA GLU A 284 -20.98 -5.99 -7.67
C GLU A 284 -21.56 -5.62 -6.30
N TYR A 285 -20.96 -6.13 -5.23
CA TYR A 285 -21.43 -5.89 -3.88
C TYR A 285 -21.31 -4.41 -3.46
N SER A 286 -20.19 -3.76 -3.81
CA SER A 286 -19.99 -2.32 -3.61
C SER A 286 -20.99 -1.50 -4.41
N PHE A 287 -21.26 -1.86 -5.66
CA PHE A 287 -22.18 -1.13 -6.53
C PHE A 287 -23.59 -1.11 -5.96
N PHE A 288 -24.16 -2.25 -5.55
CA PHE A 288 -25.52 -2.26 -5.00
C PHE A 288 -25.61 -1.55 -3.64
N GLY A 289 -24.55 -1.61 -2.82
CA GLY A 289 -24.46 -0.82 -1.60
C GLY A 289 -24.42 0.69 -1.88
N ALA A 290 -23.68 1.10 -2.92
CA ALA A 290 -23.61 2.48 -3.38
C ALA A 290 -24.91 2.94 -4.03
N LEU A 291 -25.59 2.07 -4.77
CA LEU A 291 -26.88 2.35 -5.40
C LEU A 291 -27.94 2.68 -4.35
N LYS A 292 -27.99 1.91 -3.26
CA LYS A 292 -28.89 2.16 -2.13
C LYS A 292 -28.59 3.49 -1.40
N TYR A 293 -27.34 3.93 -1.42
CA TYR A 293 -26.90 5.14 -0.72
C TYR A 293 -27.03 6.41 -1.58
N TYR A 294 -26.55 6.37 -2.82
CA TYR A 294 -26.50 7.53 -3.72
C TYR A 294 -27.70 7.64 -4.64
N GLY A 295 -28.36 6.53 -4.96
CA GLY A 295 -29.36 6.45 -6.03
C GLY A 295 -28.74 6.31 -7.42
N ALA A 296 -29.53 5.78 -8.36
CA ALA A 296 -29.09 5.51 -9.73
C ALA A 296 -28.73 6.80 -10.50
N GLU A 297 -29.49 7.87 -10.29
CA GLU A 297 -29.32 9.15 -11.01
C GLU A 297 -27.95 9.76 -10.73
N ARG A 298 -27.55 9.81 -9.46
CA ARG A 298 -26.26 10.38 -9.04
C ARG A 298 -25.07 9.59 -9.58
N ILE A 299 -25.15 8.26 -9.54
CA ILE A 299 -24.10 7.39 -10.10
C ILE A 299 -24.00 7.60 -11.61
N THR A 300 -25.15 7.67 -12.30
CA THR A 300 -25.21 7.86 -13.76
C THR A 300 -24.65 9.22 -14.17
N ALA A 301 -25.05 10.29 -13.48
CA ALA A 301 -24.55 11.65 -13.73
C ALA A 301 -23.04 11.74 -13.51
N GLN A 302 -22.51 11.12 -12.45
CA GLN A 302 -21.07 11.06 -12.22
C GLN A 302 -20.37 10.29 -13.33
N ASN A 303 -20.93 9.16 -13.78
CA ASN A 303 -20.35 8.37 -14.85
C ASN A 303 -20.29 9.15 -16.17
N GLN A 304 -21.36 9.89 -16.49
CA GLN A 304 -21.39 10.79 -17.66
C GLN A 304 -20.34 11.90 -17.56
N SER A 305 -20.18 12.52 -16.38
CA SER A 305 -19.13 13.53 -16.17
C SER A 305 -17.72 12.97 -16.39
N LEU A 306 -17.45 11.76 -15.91
CA LEU A 306 -16.15 11.10 -16.11
C LEU A 306 -15.90 10.76 -17.58
N LEU A 307 -16.94 10.34 -18.32
CA LEU A 307 -16.85 10.07 -19.75
C LEU A 307 -16.67 11.38 -20.57
N GLY A 308 -17.39 12.44 -20.20
CA GLY A 308 -17.28 13.76 -20.83
C GLY A 308 -15.91 14.40 -20.66
N ASN A 309 -15.31 14.30 -19.47
CA ASN A 309 -13.97 14.82 -19.21
C ASN A 309 -12.85 14.09 -19.97
N ASN A 310 -13.06 12.83 -20.38
CA ASN A 310 -12.10 12.07 -21.19
C ASN A 310 -12.18 12.40 -22.68
N LEU A 311 -13.33 12.88 -23.16
CA LEU A 311 -13.51 13.33 -24.55
C LEU A 311 -12.79 14.66 -24.83
N ASP A 312 -12.60 15.52 -23.82
CA ASP A 312 -11.90 16.81 -23.98
C ASP A 312 -10.37 16.68 -24.09
N ARG A 313 -9.77 15.54 -23.70
CA ARG A 313 -8.31 15.32 -23.78
C ARG A 313 -7.86 14.54 -25.03
N SER A 314 -8.80 13.99 -25.78
CA SER A 314 -8.55 13.21 -26.98
C SER A 314 -9.48 13.70 -28.07
N THR A 315 -9.06 14.77 -28.74
CA THR A 315 -9.66 15.29 -29.98
C THR A 315 -11.12 15.76 -29.91
N LYS A 316 -11.29 17.02 -30.36
CA LYS A 316 -12.53 17.58 -30.91
C LYS A 316 -13.08 16.70 -32.04
N GLN A 317 -13.66 15.53 -31.75
CA GLN A 317 -14.46 14.74 -32.68
C GLN A 317 -15.17 13.57 -31.97
N ALA A 318 -15.94 13.85 -30.92
CA ALA A 318 -17.01 12.96 -30.49
C ALA A 318 -17.91 13.70 -29.50
N GLY A 319 -18.65 14.68 -30.02
CA GLY A 319 -19.86 15.13 -29.36
C GLY A 319 -20.80 13.93 -29.16
N TRP A 320 -21.68 14.02 -28.17
CA TRP A 320 -22.81 13.10 -28.04
C TRP A 320 -23.68 13.18 -29.30
N GLY A 321 -23.31 12.37 -30.31
CA GLY A 321 -23.82 12.45 -31.66
C GLY A 321 -22.82 11.85 -32.65
N LEU A 322 -23.13 10.64 -33.13
CA LEU A 322 -22.71 10.17 -34.46
C LEU A 322 -21.19 10.15 -34.73
N SER A 323 -20.37 9.58 -33.84
CA SER A 323 -19.04 9.10 -34.25
C SER A 323 -19.10 7.60 -34.47
N GLY A 324 -19.05 7.22 -35.75
CA GLY A 324 -18.87 5.84 -36.21
C GLY A 324 -20.01 4.90 -35.86
N MET A 325 -20.91 4.67 -36.81
CA MET A 325 -21.29 3.27 -37.04
C MET A 325 -19.98 2.54 -37.35
N ASN A 326 -19.30 2.01 -36.34
CA ASN A 326 -18.26 1.01 -36.55
C ASN A 326 -18.99 -0.25 -37.00
N VAL A 327 -19.37 -0.25 -38.28
CA VAL A 327 -19.68 -1.43 -39.07
C VAL A 327 -18.38 -2.25 -39.11
N GLY A 328 -18.11 -2.99 -38.03
CA GLY A 328 -16.85 -3.70 -37.87
C GLY A 328 -16.42 -4.00 -36.42
N GLN A 329 -17.04 -3.42 -35.39
CA GLN A 329 -16.73 -3.83 -34.01
C GLN A 329 -17.24 -5.24 -33.75
N LYS A 330 -16.31 -6.22 -33.73
CA LYS A 330 -16.60 -7.61 -33.37
C LYS A 330 -17.28 -7.64 -32.00
N ALA A 331 -18.36 -8.42 -31.89
CA ALA A 331 -19.04 -8.64 -30.63
C ALA A 331 -18.03 -9.17 -29.59
N GLU A 332 -17.66 -8.34 -28.62
CA GLU A 332 -16.77 -8.79 -27.55
C GLU A 332 -17.47 -9.87 -26.73
N THR A 333 -16.76 -10.98 -26.52
CA THR A 333 -17.26 -12.05 -25.67
C THR A 333 -17.36 -11.56 -24.22
N ILE A 334 -18.28 -12.12 -23.44
CA ILE A 334 -18.38 -11.82 -21.99
C ILE A 334 -17.03 -12.02 -21.30
N THR A 335 -16.26 -13.03 -21.74
CA THR A 335 -14.91 -13.30 -21.25
C THR A 335 -13.99 -12.10 -21.48
N ALA A 336 -13.97 -11.51 -22.67
CA ALA A 336 -13.19 -10.31 -22.96
C ALA A 336 -13.61 -9.13 -22.06
N LEU A 337 -14.91 -8.92 -21.88
CA LEU A 337 -15.45 -7.86 -21.01
C LEU A 337 -15.08 -8.03 -19.53
N THR A 338 -14.82 -9.25 -19.07
CA THR A 338 -14.43 -9.52 -17.68
C THR A 338 -12.94 -9.30 -17.40
N GLN A 339 -12.07 -9.45 -18.40
CA GLN A 339 -10.61 -9.42 -18.23
C GLN A 339 -10.08 -8.16 -17.53
N PRO A 340 -10.53 -6.93 -17.86
CA PRO A 340 -10.01 -5.71 -17.23
C PRO A 340 -10.26 -5.63 -15.72
N PHE A 341 -11.22 -6.41 -15.22
CA PHE A 341 -11.65 -6.39 -13.83
C PHE A 341 -11.16 -7.60 -13.04
N PHE A 342 -10.33 -8.46 -13.64
CA PHE A 342 -9.73 -9.57 -12.92
C PHE A 342 -8.69 -9.06 -11.92
N TYR A 343 -8.72 -9.67 -10.74
CA TYR A 343 -7.66 -9.52 -9.77
C TYR A 343 -6.51 -10.43 -10.18
N ARG A 344 -5.29 -9.90 -10.29
CA ARG A 344 -4.10 -10.72 -10.57
C ARG A 344 -3.48 -11.16 -9.24
N PRO A 345 -3.69 -12.41 -8.78
CA PRO A 345 -3.00 -12.90 -7.61
C PRO A 345 -1.48 -12.93 -7.87
N PRO A 346 -0.64 -12.55 -6.89
CA PRO A 346 0.80 -12.58 -7.07
C PRO A 346 1.27 -14.02 -7.22
N THR A 347 2.21 -14.21 -8.14
CA THR A 347 2.92 -15.47 -8.30
C THR A 347 3.85 -15.73 -7.11
N MET A 348 4.42 -16.93 -7.05
CA MET A 348 5.41 -17.25 -6.01
C MET A 348 6.64 -16.35 -6.09
N ASP A 349 7.06 -15.99 -7.29
CA ASP A 349 8.22 -15.12 -7.49
C ASP A 349 7.88 -13.69 -7.12
N ASP A 350 6.69 -13.19 -7.50
CA ASP A 350 6.18 -11.89 -7.02
C ASP A 350 6.16 -11.87 -5.48
N ARG A 351 5.77 -12.97 -4.82
CA ARG A 351 5.78 -13.07 -3.34
C ARG A 351 7.17 -13.04 -2.74
N ARG A 352 8.15 -13.66 -3.39
CA ARG A 352 9.55 -13.57 -2.98
C ARG A 352 9.98 -12.11 -3.08
N GLU A 353 9.76 -11.46 -4.22
CA GLU A 353 10.03 -10.03 -4.47
C GLU A 353 9.28 -9.08 -3.53
N LEU A 354 8.07 -9.44 -3.09
CA LEU A 354 7.29 -8.65 -2.13
C LEU A 354 7.95 -8.58 -0.74
N SER A 355 8.95 -9.42 -0.46
CA SER A 355 9.73 -9.35 0.77
C SER A 355 10.92 -8.38 0.61
N PRO A 356 11.07 -7.37 1.50
CA PRO A 356 12.21 -6.44 1.46
C PRO A 356 13.57 -7.15 1.47
N ARG A 357 13.61 -8.36 2.04
CA ARG A 357 14.80 -9.22 2.05
C ARG A 357 15.16 -9.77 0.68
N ALA A 358 14.19 -10.26 -0.09
CA ALA A 358 14.51 -10.81 -1.41
C ALA A 358 14.88 -9.70 -2.39
N GLN A 359 14.24 -8.52 -2.26
CA GLN A 359 14.65 -7.31 -2.98
C GLN A 359 16.11 -6.97 -2.66
N ALA A 360 16.46 -6.90 -1.38
CA ALA A 360 17.84 -6.67 -0.95
C ALA A 360 18.84 -7.71 -1.52
N PHE A 361 18.44 -8.98 -1.60
CA PHE A 361 19.28 -10.03 -2.18
C PHE A 361 19.45 -9.90 -3.70
N ARG A 362 18.44 -9.41 -4.42
CA ARG A 362 18.52 -9.13 -5.85
C ARG A 362 19.39 -7.92 -6.13
N GLU A 363 19.10 -6.79 -5.49
CA GLU A 363 19.88 -5.55 -5.64
C GLU A 363 21.36 -5.82 -5.32
N ASN A 364 21.65 -6.60 -4.26
CA ASN A 364 23.02 -7.01 -3.97
C ASN A 364 23.64 -7.90 -5.05
N ARG A 365 22.86 -8.75 -5.73
CA ARG A 365 23.35 -9.58 -6.83
C ARG A 365 23.66 -8.75 -8.08
N GLU A 366 22.77 -7.82 -8.43
CA GLU A 366 22.99 -6.87 -9.53
C GLU A 366 24.23 -6.01 -9.27
N ILE A 367 24.45 -5.57 -8.03
CA ILE A 367 25.67 -4.84 -7.63
C ILE A 367 26.92 -5.73 -7.73
N MET A 368 26.83 -7.01 -7.35
CA MET A 368 27.93 -7.97 -7.52
C MET A 368 28.28 -8.20 -8.99
N GLU A 369 27.27 -8.33 -9.85
CA GLU A 369 27.43 -8.51 -11.29
C GLU A 369 28.00 -7.24 -11.95
N ALA A 370 27.56 -6.05 -11.53
CA ALA A 370 28.00 -4.77 -12.07
C ALA A 370 29.41 -4.35 -11.62
N ILE A 371 29.77 -4.60 -10.35
CA ILE A 371 31.07 -4.19 -9.79
C ILE A 371 32.14 -5.27 -10.01
N GLY A 372 31.75 -6.56 -10.15
CA GLY A 372 32.68 -7.66 -10.37
C GLY A 372 33.79 -7.76 -9.32
N SER A 373 34.87 -8.48 -9.64
CA SER A 373 36.05 -8.72 -8.78
C SER A 373 36.85 -7.46 -8.38
N SER A 374 36.41 -6.26 -8.78
CA SER A 374 37.14 -5.00 -8.59
C SER A 374 37.15 -4.50 -7.13
N ASN A 375 36.15 -4.90 -6.32
CA ASN A 375 36.09 -4.56 -4.89
C ASN A 375 35.76 -5.80 -4.03
N GLU A 376 36.81 -6.54 -3.68
CA GLU A 376 36.72 -7.75 -2.85
C GLU A 376 36.07 -7.50 -1.48
N LYS A 377 36.30 -6.33 -0.89
CA LYS A 377 35.73 -5.98 0.44
C LYS A 377 34.22 -5.82 0.37
N LEU A 378 33.70 -5.20 -0.68
CA LEU A 378 32.27 -5.10 -0.91
C LEU A 378 31.67 -6.47 -1.19
N ALA A 379 32.30 -7.29 -2.04
CA ALA A 379 31.83 -8.64 -2.34
C ALA A 379 31.70 -9.53 -1.09
N ASN A 380 32.70 -9.47 -0.20
CA ASN A 380 32.68 -10.14 1.08
C ASN A 380 31.54 -9.63 1.98
N ALA A 381 31.32 -8.31 2.04
CA ALA A 381 30.25 -7.71 2.83
C ALA A 381 28.84 -8.11 2.34
N LEU A 382 28.63 -8.23 1.02
CA LEU A 382 27.37 -8.67 0.43
C LEU A 382 27.11 -10.16 0.72
N THR A 383 28.15 -10.98 0.67
CA THR A 383 28.09 -12.41 1.04
C THR A 383 27.80 -12.60 2.53
N GLU A 384 28.43 -11.82 3.40
CA GLU A 384 28.15 -11.79 4.85
C GLU A 384 26.68 -11.45 5.11
N TYR A 385 26.14 -10.44 4.42
CA TYR A 385 24.73 -10.05 4.53
C TYR A 385 23.80 -11.22 4.17
N GLN A 386 24.04 -11.90 3.05
CA GLN A 386 23.24 -13.06 2.65
C GLN A 386 23.30 -14.18 3.70
N LYS A 387 24.49 -14.53 4.18
CA LYS A 387 24.70 -15.56 5.21
C LYS A 387 23.98 -15.21 6.51
N PHE A 388 24.07 -13.98 6.99
CA PHE A 388 23.43 -13.54 8.24
C PHE A 388 21.91 -13.67 8.21
N TYR A 389 21.28 -13.33 7.08
CA TYR A 389 19.85 -13.48 6.94
C TYR A 389 19.44 -14.93 6.64
N ALA A 390 20.29 -15.74 5.99
CA ALA A 390 20.04 -17.17 5.75
C ALA A 390 20.12 -18.02 7.03
N ALA A 391 21.04 -17.70 7.93
CA ALA A 391 21.26 -18.43 9.16
C ALA A 391 20.17 -18.20 10.25
N PRO A 392 20.00 -19.16 11.19
CA PRO A 392 19.23 -18.94 12.41
C PRO A 392 19.93 -17.88 13.29
N THR A 393 19.40 -16.66 13.30
CA THR A 393 19.96 -15.52 14.05
C THR A 393 19.03 -15.06 15.18
N VAL A 394 19.61 -14.56 16.27
CA VAL A 394 18.86 -14.14 17.48
C VAL A 394 18.06 -12.87 17.22
N SER A 395 16.81 -12.80 17.71
CA SER A 395 15.87 -11.68 17.48
C SER A 395 16.46 -10.30 17.81
N HIS A 396 17.21 -10.19 18.91
CA HIS A 396 17.86 -8.95 19.33
C HIS A 396 18.88 -8.45 18.30
N GLN A 397 19.68 -9.34 17.71
CA GLN A 397 20.66 -8.98 16.69
C GLN A 397 19.97 -8.39 15.46
N ARG A 398 18.90 -9.04 14.98
CA ARG A 398 18.11 -8.54 13.83
C ARG A 398 17.50 -7.17 14.09
N ARG A 399 17.01 -6.93 15.30
CA ARG A 399 16.42 -5.63 15.67
C ARG A 399 17.46 -4.51 15.62
N ARG A 400 18.66 -4.77 16.16
CA ARG A 400 19.75 -3.79 16.19
C ARG A 400 20.33 -3.53 14.80
N GLU A 401 20.46 -4.57 13.97
CA GLU A 401 20.85 -4.41 12.56
C GLU A 401 19.87 -3.52 11.79
N ARG A 402 18.56 -3.73 11.94
CA ARG A 402 17.54 -2.86 11.32
C ARG A 402 17.68 -1.40 11.73
N GLN A 403 18.07 -1.13 12.98
CA GLN A 403 18.27 0.24 13.44
C GLN A 403 19.47 0.91 12.74
N TYR A 404 20.56 0.17 12.54
CA TYR A 404 21.70 0.66 11.77
C TYR A 404 21.35 0.82 10.29
N ALA A 405 20.71 -0.17 9.66
CA ALA A 405 20.29 -0.09 8.26
C ALA A 405 19.36 1.11 8.02
N HIS A 406 18.40 1.37 8.92
CA HIS A 406 17.53 2.56 8.84
C HIS A 406 18.29 3.87 8.97
N THR A 407 19.25 3.94 9.89
CA THR A 407 20.11 5.12 10.08
C THR A 407 20.99 5.34 8.83
N ALA A 408 21.55 4.25 8.30
CA ALA A 408 22.37 4.25 7.11
C ALA A 408 21.60 4.73 5.88
N GLN A 409 20.38 4.26 5.67
CA GLN A 409 19.54 4.69 4.55
C GLN A 409 19.14 6.16 4.65
N LYS A 410 18.79 6.66 5.85
CA LYS A 410 18.55 8.09 6.06
C LYS A 410 19.78 8.94 5.77
N LEU A 411 20.94 8.53 6.30
CA LEU A 411 22.21 9.21 6.06
C LEU A 411 22.59 9.19 4.57
N TRP A 412 22.34 8.07 3.89
CA TRP A 412 22.50 7.91 2.44
C TRP A 412 21.38 8.57 1.61
N GLN A 413 20.40 9.23 2.21
CA GLN A 413 19.53 10.13 1.45
C GLN A 413 19.91 11.58 1.67
N ALA A 414 20.57 11.89 2.79
CA ALA A 414 20.93 13.25 3.18
C ALA A 414 22.26 13.76 2.61
N LEU A 415 23.27 12.89 2.40
CA LEU A 415 24.48 13.28 1.63
C LEU A 415 24.12 13.67 0.18
N PRO A 416 24.88 14.59 -0.44
CA PRO A 416 24.70 14.95 -1.84
C PRO A 416 25.13 13.81 -2.78
N ASP A 417 24.58 13.82 -4.00
CA ASP A 417 24.95 12.84 -5.04
C ASP A 417 26.38 13.05 -5.53
N ASN A 418 26.83 14.30 -5.58
CA ASN A 418 28.20 14.68 -5.93
C ASN A 418 28.77 15.65 -4.88
N GLY A 419 30.01 15.39 -4.45
CA GLY A 419 30.76 16.27 -3.54
C GLY A 419 30.82 15.77 -2.09
N TYR A 420 31.62 16.48 -1.30
CA TYR A 420 31.82 16.21 0.13
C TYR A 420 30.79 16.95 0.97
N ALA A 421 30.34 16.32 2.06
CA ALA A 421 29.49 16.97 3.04
C ALA A 421 29.92 16.67 4.48
N ASP A 422 29.74 17.66 5.36
CA ASP A 422 30.06 17.56 6.78
C ASP A 422 29.08 16.60 7.49
N LEU A 423 29.62 15.51 8.00
CA LEU A 423 28.86 14.48 8.70
C LEU A 423 28.16 15.01 9.95
N SER A 424 28.78 15.92 10.71
CA SER A 424 28.19 16.50 11.93
C SER A 424 27.00 17.37 11.61
N LEU A 425 27.10 18.18 10.56
CA LEU A 425 26.01 19.04 10.09
C LEU A 425 24.81 18.19 9.65
N ILE A 426 25.03 17.19 8.80
CA ILE A 426 23.99 16.27 8.34
C ILE A 426 23.35 15.52 9.51
N CYS A 427 24.14 15.04 10.48
CA CYS A 427 23.58 14.38 11.67
C CYS A 427 22.63 15.31 12.43
N ARG A 428 23.00 16.58 12.58
CA ARG A 428 22.21 17.57 13.32
C ARG A 428 20.89 17.89 12.59
N GLU A 429 20.96 18.16 11.29
CA GLU A 429 19.79 18.53 10.48
C GLU A 429 18.76 17.41 10.36
N ASN A 430 19.22 16.15 10.34
CA ASN A 430 18.36 14.98 10.18
C ASN A 430 18.01 14.28 11.50
N GLY A 431 18.43 14.84 12.65
CA GLY A 431 18.19 14.28 13.98
C GLY A 431 18.78 12.87 14.15
N LEU A 432 19.95 12.60 13.57
CA LEU A 432 20.61 11.29 13.59
C LEU A 432 21.64 11.19 14.73
N SER A 433 21.79 9.99 15.30
CA SER A 433 22.79 9.76 16.34
C SER A 433 24.21 9.80 15.75
N LYS A 434 25.02 10.77 16.18
CA LYS A 434 26.43 10.93 15.75
C LYS A 434 27.24 9.65 15.93
N ARG A 435 27.06 8.95 17.06
CA ARG A 435 27.71 7.65 17.35
C ARG A 435 27.36 6.56 16.33
N MET A 436 26.09 6.48 15.92
CA MET A 436 25.65 5.50 14.92
C MET A 436 26.16 5.88 13.53
N CYS A 437 26.09 7.15 13.17
CA CYS A 437 26.55 7.65 11.87
C CYS A 437 28.04 7.42 11.69
N HIS A 438 28.87 7.71 12.71
CA HIS A 438 30.30 7.41 12.66
C HIS A 438 30.58 5.93 12.40
N ARG A 439 29.82 5.02 13.02
CA ARG A 439 29.98 3.57 12.80
C ARG A 439 29.57 3.16 11.38
N VAL A 440 28.47 3.71 10.87
CA VAL A 440 27.97 3.46 9.51
C VAL A 440 29.01 3.94 8.48
N VAL A 441 29.48 5.18 8.61
CA VAL A 441 30.49 5.76 7.72
C VAL A 441 31.81 5.00 7.80
N ALA A 442 32.23 4.57 9.00
CA ALA A 442 33.41 3.73 9.15
C ALA A 442 33.29 2.42 8.38
N ARG A 443 32.12 1.78 8.44
CA ARG A 443 31.86 0.56 7.66
C ARG A 443 31.87 0.86 6.16
N TRP A 444 31.20 1.91 5.71
CA TRP A 444 31.17 2.34 4.30
C TRP A 444 32.56 2.63 3.73
N SER A 445 33.38 3.37 4.47
CA SER A 445 34.77 3.66 4.11
C SER A 445 35.60 2.39 4.01
N HIS A 446 35.46 1.46 4.96
CA HIS A 446 36.20 0.20 4.94
C HIS A 446 35.89 -0.67 3.72
N ILE A 447 34.62 -0.74 3.32
CA ILE A 447 34.16 -1.55 2.17
C ILE A 447 34.20 -0.78 0.84
N GLY A 448 34.64 0.49 0.84
CA GLY A 448 34.82 1.29 -0.37
C GLY A 448 33.53 1.86 -0.97
N LEU A 449 32.53 2.20 -0.15
CA LEU A 449 31.30 2.89 -0.61
C LEU A 449 31.38 4.42 -0.52
N THR A 450 32.27 4.93 0.33
CA THR A 450 32.42 6.36 0.57
C THR A 450 33.89 6.75 0.66
N ASN A 451 34.22 7.91 0.10
CA ASN A 451 35.46 8.60 0.42
C ASN A 451 35.23 9.46 1.67
N VAL A 452 36.15 9.39 2.63
CA VAL A 452 36.07 10.13 3.89
C VAL A 452 37.35 10.92 4.08
N ILE A 453 37.22 12.19 4.45
CA ILE A 453 38.33 13.08 4.80
C ILE A 453 38.18 13.45 6.28
N ASP A 454 39.26 13.29 7.05
CA ASP A 454 39.30 13.69 8.45
C ASP A 454 39.82 15.13 8.57
N ARG A 455 38.92 16.05 8.95
CA ARG A 455 39.20 17.47 9.20
C ARG A 455 39.28 17.80 10.69
N THR A 456 39.43 16.79 11.54
CA THR A 456 39.49 16.98 13.00
C THR A 456 40.72 17.82 13.37
N VAL A 457 40.49 19.04 13.86
CA VAL A 457 41.52 19.88 14.50
C VAL A 457 41.43 19.65 16.00
N ILE A 458 42.31 18.79 16.53
CA ILE A 458 42.36 18.49 17.97
C ILE A 458 43.01 19.67 18.69
N SER A 459 42.24 20.39 19.50
CA SER A 459 42.77 21.42 20.42
C SER A 459 42.36 21.13 21.86
N ARG A 460 42.95 21.86 22.81
CA ARG A 460 42.65 21.71 24.24
C ARG A 460 41.16 21.95 24.56
N ASN A 461 40.51 22.81 23.76
CA ASN A 461 39.12 23.24 23.94
C ASN A 461 38.15 22.61 22.93
N ASN A 462 38.64 22.06 21.81
CA ASN A 462 37.82 21.40 20.80
C ASN A 462 38.26 19.94 20.61
N LYS A 463 37.43 19.01 21.11
CA LYS A 463 37.60 17.56 20.97
C LYS A 463 36.64 16.96 19.94
N GLU A 464 35.98 17.79 19.16
CA GLU A 464 34.97 17.33 18.22
C GLU A 464 35.60 16.74 16.96
N HIS A 465 35.27 15.49 16.67
CA HIS A 465 35.63 14.86 15.41
C HIS A 465 34.73 15.37 14.27
N VAL A 466 35.37 15.83 13.19
CA VAL A 466 34.74 16.39 12.00
C VAL A 466 35.19 15.59 10.78
N TYR A 467 34.23 15.04 10.05
CA TYR A 467 34.48 14.22 8.87
C TYR A 467 33.67 14.74 7.69
N ASP A 468 34.33 14.86 6.54
CA ASP A 468 33.68 15.12 5.27
C ASP A 468 33.51 13.81 4.51
N VAL A 469 32.29 13.52 4.05
CA VAL A 469 31.91 12.24 3.44
C VAL A 469 31.38 12.46 2.03
N GLN A 470 31.87 11.68 1.08
CA GLN A 470 31.40 11.65 -0.31
C GLN A 470 30.99 10.22 -0.69
N ARG A 471 29.86 10.06 -1.40
CA ARG A 471 29.40 8.77 -1.93
C ARG A 471 30.12 8.42 -3.23
N ILE A 472 30.38 7.12 -3.41
CA ILE A 472 30.98 6.58 -4.65
C ILE A 472 29.90 5.95 -5.54
N LEU A 473 28.90 5.28 -4.94
CA LEU A 473 27.81 4.66 -5.66
C LEU A 473 26.54 5.52 -5.61
N PRO A 474 25.67 5.44 -6.64
CA PRO A 474 24.38 6.14 -6.60
C PRO A 474 23.44 5.52 -5.56
N ASN A 475 23.39 4.18 -5.51
CA ASN A 475 22.51 3.43 -4.62
C ASN A 475 23.30 2.77 -3.49
N LEU A 476 22.72 2.78 -2.28
CA LEU A 476 23.29 2.10 -1.11
C LEU A 476 23.06 0.58 -1.20
N PRO A 477 24.11 -0.25 -1.26
CA PRO A 477 23.96 -1.70 -1.13
C PRO A 477 23.50 -2.14 0.26
N HIS A 478 22.86 -3.30 0.34
CA HIS A 478 22.44 -3.89 1.61
C HIS A 478 23.60 -4.65 2.25
N VAL A 479 24.27 -4.02 3.20
CA VAL A 479 25.40 -4.60 3.94
C VAL A 479 25.12 -4.66 5.43
N LEU A 480 25.84 -5.51 6.15
CA LEU A 480 25.75 -5.57 7.61
C LEU A 480 26.57 -4.45 8.26
N TYR A 481 25.96 -3.80 9.24
CA TYR A 481 26.59 -2.77 10.07
C TYR A 481 27.01 -3.30 11.44
N MET A 482 26.39 -4.38 11.90
CA MET A 482 26.86 -5.14 13.05
C MET A 482 27.89 -6.18 12.63
N VAL A 483 29.17 -5.84 12.77
CA VAL A 483 30.25 -6.79 12.51
C VAL A 483 30.25 -7.90 13.57
N THR A 484 30.21 -9.16 13.13
CA THR A 484 30.48 -10.35 13.94
C THR A 484 31.63 -11.14 13.31
N GLY A 485 32.70 -11.41 14.07
CA GLY A 485 33.89 -12.14 13.59
C GLY A 485 35.22 -11.46 13.98
N PRO A 486 36.39 -11.92 13.48
CA PRO A 486 37.71 -11.35 13.81
C PRO A 486 37.84 -9.85 13.44
N ALA A 487 37.03 -9.35 12.52
CA ALA A 487 36.86 -7.92 12.22
C ALA A 487 36.20 -7.09 13.34
N ARG A 488 35.79 -7.71 14.46
CA ARG A 488 35.36 -7.02 15.69
C ARG A 488 36.47 -6.12 16.27
N ARG A 489 37.71 -6.30 15.83
CA ARG A 489 38.89 -5.58 16.32
C ARG A 489 39.15 -4.23 15.66
N THR A 490 38.55 -3.87 14.52
CA THR A 490 38.75 -2.51 13.98
C THR A 490 37.97 -1.50 14.79
N THR A 491 38.57 -1.04 15.89
CA THR A 491 38.05 0.03 16.72
C THR A 491 37.90 1.31 15.89
N LEU A 492 37.03 2.25 16.30
CA LEU A 492 36.93 3.57 15.66
C LEU A 492 38.33 4.22 15.53
N LYS A 493 39.20 3.96 16.51
CA LYS A 493 40.60 4.40 16.54
C LYS A 493 41.46 3.80 15.43
N GLU A 494 41.31 2.51 15.15
CA GLU A 494 42.00 1.85 14.04
C GLU A 494 41.50 2.37 12.69
N TRP A 495 40.18 2.55 12.53
CA TRP A 495 39.63 3.16 11.32
C TRP A 495 40.16 4.59 11.10
N GLN A 496 40.15 5.44 12.13
CA GLN A 496 40.73 6.80 12.10
C GLN A 496 42.18 6.82 11.61
N SER A 497 42.97 5.81 11.98
CA SER A 497 44.37 5.70 11.54
C SER A 497 44.55 5.43 10.04
N HIS A 498 43.51 5.06 9.30
CA HIS A 498 43.58 4.77 7.86
C HIS A 498 42.94 5.85 6.96
N ILE A 499 42.30 6.87 7.53
CA ILE A 499 41.63 7.94 6.76
C ILE A 499 42.64 9.02 6.37
N LYS A 500 42.55 9.53 5.13
CA LYS A 500 43.31 10.70 4.68
C LYS A 500 42.89 11.91 5.53
N SER A 501 43.85 12.56 6.17
CA SER A 501 43.62 13.78 6.94
C SER A 501 44.28 14.96 6.24
N ASP A 502 43.57 16.08 6.17
CA ASP A 502 44.09 17.33 5.62
C ASP A 502 45.13 18.00 6.54
N TYR A 503 45.30 17.48 7.76
CA TYR A 503 46.24 18.00 8.74
C TYR A 503 47.31 16.96 9.09
N PRO A 504 48.58 17.36 9.28
CA PRO A 504 49.64 16.45 9.70
C PRO A 504 49.28 15.86 11.07
N ARG A 505 49.20 14.52 11.13
CA ARG A 505 48.95 13.82 12.39
C ARG A 505 50.11 14.08 13.34
N ALA A 506 49.86 14.85 14.40
CA ALA A 506 50.85 15.04 15.45
C ALA A 506 51.19 13.66 16.05
N LYS A 507 52.42 13.18 15.83
CA LYS A 507 52.96 12.05 16.59
C LYS A 507 52.96 12.48 18.05
N ILE A 508 52.11 11.86 18.86
CA ILE A 508 52.14 12.06 20.31
C ILE A 508 53.44 11.41 20.80
N ASN A 509 54.52 12.20 20.86
CA ASN A 509 55.72 11.82 21.59
C ASN A 509 55.34 11.85 23.08
N ASN A 510 55.24 10.68 23.70
CA ASN A 510 54.90 10.51 25.11
C ASN A 510 55.99 11.00 26.09
N THR A 511 57.00 11.74 25.62
CA THR A 511 58.20 12.09 26.40
C THR A 511 58.28 13.55 26.85
N LEU A 512 57.29 14.41 26.59
CA LEU A 512 57.34 15.80 27.07
C LEU A 512 56.12 16.18 27.91
N ARG A 513 56.08 15.66 29.14
CA ARG A 513 55.38 16.32 30.24
C ARG A 513 56.19 17.56 30.63
N GLY A 514 55.87 18.73 30.10
CA GLY A 514 56.49 19.96 30.57
C GLY A 514 56.43 21.12 29.59
N ARG A 515 55.45 22.00 29.82
CA ARG A 515 55.37 23.44 29.51
C ARG A 515 56.25 23.98 28.37
N LYS A 516 55.58 24.46 27.34
CA LYS A 516 55.85 25.76 26.68
C LYS A 516 54.76 25.96 25.64
N TYR A 517 53.97 27.03 25.71
CA TYR A 517 53.49 27.77 24.54
C TYR A 517 52.64 28.94 25.03
N GLU A 518 53.24 30.11 25.02
CA GLU A 518 52.52 31.35 24.80
C GLU A 518 53.29 32.16 23.75
N ARG A 519 52.54 32.71 22.80
CA ARG A 519 52.89 33.80 21.87
C ARG A 519 53.75 33.44 20.66
N ARG A 520 53.06 33.20 19.55
CA ARG A 520 53.26 33.91 18.26
C ARG A 520 51.99 33.72 17.43
N TRP A 521 51.56 34.77 16.74
CA TRP A 521 50.35 34.90 15.89
C TRP A 521 49.19 35.76 16.39
N LEU A 522 49.45 36.69 17.33
CA LEU A 522 48.71 37.96 17.37
C LEU A 522 49.68 39.09 17.69
N GLN A 523 50.20 39.75 16.65
CA GLN A 523 50.49 41.20 16.57
C GLN A 523 51.19 41.52 15.23
N THR A 524 50.37 42.00 14.29
CA THR A 524 50.60 43.12 13.35
C THR A 524 51.87 43.19 12.51
N SER A 525 51.72 42.98 11.19
CA SER A 525 51.80 44.02 10.14
C SER A 525 51.08 43.52 8.89
#